data_AF-A0A497P2W9-F1
#
_entry.id   AF-A0A497P2W9-F1
#
_cell.length_a   1.000
_cell.length_b   1.000
_cell.length_c   1.000
_cell.angle_alpha   90.00
_cell.angle_beta   90.00
_cell.angle_gamma   90.00
#
_symmetry.space_group_name_H-M   'P 1'
#
loop_
_entity.id
_entity.type
_entity.pdbx_description
1 polymer ?
#
loop_
_entity_poly.entity_id
_entity_poly.type
_entity_poly.pdbx_seq_one_letter_code
_entity_poly.pdbx_strand_id
1 'polypeptide(L)'
;MNVTRSFKCFYIEEPELIFGNEGRSIDPKAGIMAFGPYHLPSQKTPHPEKITLGIIGDRKSIELAREWVEQCKHEIKGKLDNPYLFPDFLGFNRENTFRCDLEVPDSLIRIISEDRIKDVIKIA
;
A
#
# COMPACT_ATOMS: atom_id res chain seq x y z
N MET A 1 -37.85 -41.10 -23.50
CA MET A 1 -37.68 -39.68 -23.86
C MET A 1 -36.33 -39.22 -23.34
N ASN A 2 -35.36 -38.92 -24.22
CA ASN A 2 -34.04 -38.46 -23.80
C ASN A 2 -34.08 -36.96 -23.51
N VAL A 3 -33.76 -36.56 -22.29
CA VAL A 3 -33.64 -35.15 -21.88
C VAL A 3 -32.22 -34.69 -22.24
N THR A 4 -32.09 -33.91 -23.32
CA THR A 4 -30.83 -33.23 -23.62
C THR A 4 -30.64 -32.09 -22.63
N ARG A 5 -29.73 -32.26 -21.67
CA ARG A 5 -29.32 -31.17 -20.76
C ARG A 5 -28.31 -30.28 -21.48
N SER A 6 -28.68 -29.04 -21.79
CA SER A 6 -27.73 -28.06 -22.33
C SER A 6 -27.11 -27.23 -21.21
N PHE A 7 -25.78 -27.15 -21.17
CA PHE A 7 -25.04 -26.23 -20.32
C PHE A 7 -24.72 -24.96 -21.13
N LYS A 8 -25.07 -23.79 -20.61
CA LYS A 8 -24.71 -22.50 -21.21
C LYS A 8 -23.52 -21.92 -20.46
N CYS A 9 -22.45 -21.59 -21.16
CA CYS A 9 -21.36 -20.77 -20.64
C CYS A 9 -21.21 -19.52 -21.49
N PHE A 10 -20.68 -18.46 -20.88
CA PHE A 10 -20.22 -17.27 -21.57
C PHE A 10 -19.00 -16.73 -20.83
N TYR A 11 -18.13 -16.04 -21.57
CA TYR A 11 -16.97 -15.39 -21.02
C TYR A 11 -17.33 -13.96 -20.63
N ILE A 12 -16.84 -13.50 -19.48
CA ILE A 12 -16.95 -12.11 -19.05
C ILE A 12 -15.54 -11.54 -19.17
N GLU A 13 -15.38 -10.52 -20.01
CA GLU A 13 -14.12 -9.79 -20.14
C GLU A 13 -13.71 -9.20 -18.79
N GLU A 14 -12.40 -9.15 -18.54
CA GLU A 14 -11.90 -8.52 -17.32
C GLU A 14 -12.21 -7.01 -17.36
N PRO A 15 -12.86 -6.46 -16.32
CA PRO A 15 -13.26 -5.07 -16.33
C PRO A 15 -12.04 -4.16 -16.19
N GLU A 16 -12.09 -3.00 -16.85
CA GLU A 16 -11.13 -1.93 -16.57
C GLU A 16 -11.36 -1.34 -15.18
N LEU A 17 -10.28 -1.14 -14.44
CA LEU A 17 -10.25 -0.35 -13.21
C LEU A 17 -9.95 1.11 -13.55
N ILE A 18 -10.49 2.04 -12.76
CA ILE A 18 -10.29 3.48 -12.92
C ILE A 18 -9.37 4.00 -11.81
N PHE A 19 -8.39 4.82 -12.19
CA PHE A 19 -7.33 5.37 -11.37
C PHE A 19 -7.33 6.91 -11.40
N GLY A 20 -6.27 7.54 -10.89
CA GLY A 20 -6.12 8.99 -10.94
C GLY A 20 -6.25 9.55 -12.36
N ASN A 21 -6.79 10.76 -12.49
CA ASN A 21 -7.04 11.43 -13.78
C ASN A 21 -7.86 10.59 -14.78
N GLU A 22 -8.79 9.76 -14.29
CA GLU A 22 -9.64 8.87 -15.10
C GLU A 22 -8.85 7.83 -15.92
N GLY A 23 -7.58 7.60 -15.57
CA GLY A 23 -6.75 6.57 -16.18
C GLY A 23 -7.35 5.18 -15.99
N ARG A 24 -7.20 4.31 -16.99
CA ARG A 24 -7.78 2.97 -16.99
C ARG A 24 -6.72 1.91 -17.18
N SER A 25 -6.87 0.82 -16.43
CA SER A 25 -6.03 -0.37 -16.59
C SER A 25 -6.81 -1.59 -16.13
N ILE A 26 -6.62 -2.71 -16.82
CA ILE A 26 -7.09 -4.02 -16.36
C ILE A 26 -6.23 -4.50 -15.19
N ASP A 27 -4.91 -4.26 -15.25
CA ASP A 27 -3.99 -4.64 -14.16
C ASP A 27 -3.89 -3.51 -13.10
N PRO A 28 -4.11 -3.81 -11.81
CA PRO A 28 -4.09 -2.82 -10.75
C PRO A 28 -2.71 -2.23 -10.46
N LYS A 29 -1.63 -2.99 -10.66
CA LYS A 29 -0.27 -2.51 -10.39
C LYS A 29 0.18 -1.55 -11.49
N ALA A 30 -0.05 -1.91 -12.75
CA ALA A 30 0.19 -1.04 -13.90
C ALA A 30 -0.65 0.23 -13.82
N GLY A 31 -1.94 0.08 -13.47
CA GLY A 31 -2.84 1.20 -13.30
C GLY A 31 -2.39 2.17 -12.21
N ILE A 32 -2.07 1.66 -11.02
CA ILE A 32 -1.60 2.53 -9.93
C ILE A 32 -0.26 3.16 -10.28
N MET A 33 0.70 2.43 -10.86
CA MET A 33 2.01 2.98 -11.24
C MET A 33 1.89 4.12 -12.27
N ALA A 34 1.04 3.95 -13.28
CA ALA A 34 0.89 4.90 -14.37
C ALA A 34 0.04 6.12 -14.00
N PHE A 35 -1.03 5.92 -13.24
CA PHE A 35 -2.06 6.94 -13.04
C PHE A 35 -2.21 7.40 -11.59
N GLY A 36 -1.62 6.67 -10.65
CA GLY A 36 -1.75 6.93 -9.22
C GLY A 36 -3.11 6.51 -8.65
N PRO A 37 -3.30 6.69 -7.33
CA PRO A 37 -4.57 6.42 -6.67
C PRO A 37 -5.70 7.26 -7.27
N TYR A 38 -6.90 6.69 -7.31
CA TYR A 38 -8.09 7.44 -7.72
C TYR A 38 -8.33 8.64 -6.80
N HIS A 39 -8.74 9.75 -7.40
CA HIS A 39 -9.26 10.92 -6.70
C HIS A 39 -10.40 11.52 -7.53
N LEU A 40 -11.29 12.28 -6.88
CA LEU A 40 -12.39 12.91 -7.59
C LEU A 40 -11.85 13.89 -8.64
N PRO A 41 -12.54 14.07 -9.79
CA PRO A 41 -12.13 15.06 -10.81
C PRO A 41 -12.06 16.49 -10.28
N SER A 42 -12.81 16.81 -9.21
CA SER A 42 -12.75 18.11 -8.52
C SER A 42 -11.49 18.31 -7.67
N GLN A 43 -10.76 17.23 -7.36
CA GLN A 43 -9.51 17.27 -6.60
C GLN A 43 -8.33 17.35 -7.56
N LYS A 44 -7.40 18.29 -7.30
CA LYS A 44 -6.16 18.42 -8.09
C LYS A 44 -5.12 17.33 -7.75
N THR A 45 -5.20 16.78 -6.56
CA THR A 45 -4.26 15.80 -5.99
C THR A 45 -5.01 14.68 -5.27
N PRO A 46 -4.44 13.47 -5.21
CA PRO A 46 -4.93 12.41 -4.34
C PRO A 46 -4.98 12.87 -2.87
N HIS A 47 -6.00 12.41 -2.14
CA HIS A 47 -6.13 12.67 -0.71
C HIS A 47 -6.08 11.34 0.06
N PRO A 48 -5.39 11.27 1.21
CA PRO A 48 -4.64 12.34 1.87
C PRO A 48 -3.29 12.65 1.23
N GLU A 49 -2.83 13.90 1.34
CA GLU A 49 -1.47 14.29 0.93
C GLU A 49 -0.41 13.93 1.97
N LYS A 50 -0.83 13.53 3.18
CA LYS A 50 0.04 13.20 4.29
C LYS A 50 -0.62 12.20 5.23
N ILE A 51 0.13 11.17 5.61
CA ILE A 51 -0.25 10.17 6.60
C ILE A 51 0.68 10.29 7.80
N THR A 52 0.09 10.53 8.98
CA THR A 52 0.81 10.56 10.25
C THR A 52 0.74 9.19 10.91
N LEU A 53 1.91 8.64 11.24
CA LEU A 53 2.10 7.31 11.81
C LEU A 53 2.57 7.43 13.27
N GLY A 54 1.94 6.67 14.16
CA GLY A 54 2.41 6.45 15.53
C GLY A 54 3.07 5.08 15.67
N ILE A 55 4.13 4.99 16.48
CA ILE A 55 4.90 3.76 16.67
C ILE A 55 4.98 3.44 18.16
N ILE A 56 4.57 2.22 18.51
CA ILE A 56 4.63 1.70 19.87
C ILE A 56 5.40 0.39 19.84
N GLY A 57 6.44 0.27 20.66
CA GLY A 57 7.28 -0.92 20.71
C GLY A 57 8.43 -0.77 21.69
N ASP A 58 9.32 -1.76 21.74
CA ASP A 58 10.60 -1.55 22.42
C ASP A 58 11.48 -0.60 21.60
N ARG A 59 12.62 -0.19 22.19
CA ARG A 59 13.52 0.77 21.55
C ARG A 59 14.03 0.29 20.19
N LYS A 60 14.39 -0.99 20.09
CA LYS A 60 14.93 -1.58 18.86
C LYS A 60 13.86 -1.65 17.77
N SER A 61 12.65 -2.08 18.09
CA SER A 61 11.53 -2.12 17.14
C SER A 61 11.14 -0.73 16.65
N ILE A 62 11.17 0.29 17.52
CA ILE A 62 10.89 1.68 17.13
C ILE A 62 11.94 2.18 16.13
N GLU A 63 13.22 1.95 16.39
CA GLU A 63 14.31 2.33 15.48
C GLU A 63 14.14 1.66 14.11
N LEU A 64 13.96 0.34 14.08
CA LEU A 64 13.75 -0.41 12.84
C LEU A 64 12.49 0.04 12.07
N ALA A 65 11.40 0.34 12.78
CA ALA A 65 10.18 0.82 12.16
C ALA A 65 10.36 2.22 11.53
N ARG A 66 11.12 3.11 12.16
CA ARG A 66 11.46 4.42 11.58
C ARG A 66 12.28 4.28 10.31
N GLU A 67 13.29 3.40 10.32
CA GLU A 67 14.11 3.10 9.15
C GLU A 67 13.26 2.53 8.01
N TRP A 68 12.36 1.59 8.32
CA TRP A 68 11.45 1.01 7.33
C TRP A 68 10.51 2.05 6.73
N VAL A 69 9.91 2.93 7.54
CA VAL A 69 9.06 4.03 7.04
C VAL A 69 9.86 4.97 6.13
N GLU A 70 11.13 5.25 6.47
CA GLU A 70 11.99 6.09 5.65
C GLU A 70 12.31 5.44 4.29
N GLN A 71 12.53 4.12 4.27
CA GLN A 71 12.67 3.37 3.02
C GLN A 71 11.39 3.44 2.17
N CYS A 72 10.22 3.34 2.79
CA CYS A 72 8.92 3.44 2.10
C CYS A 72 8.66 4.82 1.46
N LYS A 73 9.43 5.86 1.78
CA LYS A 73 9.32 7.17 1.09
C LYS A 73 10.00 7.19 -0.27
N HIS A 74 10.91 6.23 -0.50
CA HIS A 74 11.76 6.16 -1.67
C HIS A 74 11.40 4.96 -2.55
N GLU A 75 11.99 4.92 -3.73
CA GLU A 75 11.83 3.79 -4.63
C GLU A 75 12.45 2.52 -4.03
N ILE A 76 11.67 1.43 -4.02
CA ILE A 76 12.14 0.09 -3.68
C ILE A 76 12.05 -0.76 -4.94
N LYS A 77 13.20 -1.17 -5.44
CA LYS A 77 13.28 -1.95 -6.68
C LYS A 77 12.58 -3.30 -6.54
N GLY A 78 11.77 -3.59 -7.55
CA GLY A 78 11.12 -4.86 -7.75
C GLY A 78 12.11 -5.95 -8.16
N LYS A 79 11.59 -7.12 -8.52
CA LYS A 79 12.43 -8.24 -8.94
C LYS A 79 12.49 -8.35 -10.47
N LEU A 80 13.70 -8.51 -10.98
CA LEU A 80 13.95 -8.60 -12.43
C LEU A 80 13.44 -9.90 -13.06
N ASP A 81 13.34 -10.98 -12.28
CA ASP A 81 12.88 -12.29 -12.74
C ASP A 81 11.37 -12.32 -13.00
N ASN A 82 10.59 -11.49 -12.30
CA ASN A 82 9.16 -11.37 -12.51
C ASN A 82 8.65 -9.94 -12.22
N PRO A 83 8.86 -8.99 -13.15
CA PRO A 83 8.50 -7.58 -12.94
C PRO A 83 6.99 -7.34 -12.90
N TYR A 84 6.18 -8.21 -13.49
CA TYR A 84 4.71 -8.11 -13.41
C TYR A 84 4.19 -8.46 -12.01
N LEU A 85 4.78 -9.48 -11.37
CA LEU A 85 4.41 -9.83 -9.99
C LEU A 85 5.08 -8.93 -8.96
N PHE A 86 6.29 -8.45 -9.23
CA PHE A 86 7.09 -7.65 -8.33
C PHE A 86 7.60 -6.37 -9.01
N PRO A 87 6.71 -5.43 -9.37
CA PRO A 87 7.13 -4.15 -9.93
C PRO A 87 7.84 -3.30 -8.87
N ASP A 88 8.52 -2.25 -9.34
CA ASP A 88 9.11 -1.24 -8.48
C ASP A 88 8.01 -0.58 -7.61
N PHE A 89 8.30 -0.40 -6.33
CA PHE A 89 7.48 0.42 -5.46
C PHE A 89 8.02 1.84 -5.49
N LEU A 90 7.24 2.78 -6.01
CA LEU A 90 7.72 4.13 -6.35
C LEU A 90 7.91 5.06 -5.13
N GLY A 91 7.52 4.64 -3.93
CA GLY A 91 7.68 5.42 -2.70
C GLY A 91 6.54 6.39 -2.40
N PHE A 92 6.30 6.61 -1.11
CA PHE A 92 5.39 7.61 -0.58
C PHE A 92 6.08 8.96 -0.43
N ASN A 93 5.90 9.82 -1.42
CA ASN A 93 6.25 11.23 -1.35
C ASN A 93 5.33 12.05 -2.27
N ARG A 94 5.47 13.37 -2.22
CA ARG A 94 4.70 14.31 -3.05
C ARG A 94 5.03 14.32 -4.54
N GLU A 95 6.20 13.83 -4.93
CA GLU A 95 6.70 13.91 -6.30
C GLU A 95 6.30 12.68 -7.14
N ASN A 96 6.13 11.53 -6.48
CA ASN A 96 5.83 10.26 -7.12
C ASN A 96 4.33 9.94 -7.16
N THR A 97 4.02 8.76 -7.67
CA THR A 97 2.68 8.24 -7.98
C THR A 97 1.65 8.38 -6.85
N PHE A 98 2.04 8.19 -5.59
CA PHE A 98 1.11 8.28 -4.47
C PHE A 98 0.78 9.71 -4.04
N ARG A 99 1.66 10.68 -4.36
CA ARG A 99 1.53 12.10 -3.97
C ARG A 99 1.18 12.31 -2.49
N CYS A 100 1.73 11.45 -1.63
CA CYS A 100 1.42 11.42 -0.21
C CYS A 100 2.70 11.24 0.60
N ASP A 101 2.90 12.12 1.59
CA ASP A 101 4.04 12.05 2.52
C ASP A 101 3.73 11.14 3.72
N LEU A 102 4.76 10.49 4.27
CA LEU A 102 4.69 9.77 5.54
C LEU A 102 5.43 10.54 6.63
N GLU A 103 4.80 10.70 7.79
CA GLU A 103 5.44 11.32 8.95
C GLU A 103 5.31 10.49 10.21
N VAL A 104 6.40 10.44 10.98
CA VAL A 104 6.47 9.77 12.28
C VAL A 104 6.90 10.81 13.33
N PRO A 105 5.96 11.60 13.89
CA PRO A 105 6.31 12.60 14.88
C PRO A 105 6.69 11.91 16.21
N ASP A 106 7.73 12.42 16.88
CA ASP A 106 8.21 11.88 18.16
C ASP A 106 7.12 11.91 19.25
N SER A 107 6.16 12.85 19.15
CA SER A 107 5.01 12.93 20.05
C SER A 107 4.12 11.69 20.02
N LEU A 108 4.14 10.92 18.93
CA LEU A 108 3.39 9.67 18.73
C LEU A 108 4.26 8.41 18.86
N ILE A 109 5.49 8.54 19.36
CA ILE A 109 6.34 7.40 19.69
C ILE A 109 6.14 7.02 21.17
N ARG A 110 5.89 5.74 21.45
CA ARG A 110 5.78 5.23 22.82
C ARG A 110 6.63 3.98 23.02
N ILE A 111 7.60 4.07 23.93
CA ILE A 111 8.45 2.95 24.29
C ILE A 111 7.71 2.07 25.32
N ILE A 112 7.65 0.77 25.03
CA ILE A 112 7.30 -0.26 26.00
C ILE A 112 8.62 -0.87 26.50
N SER A 113 8.85 -0.82 27.81
CA SER A 113 10.03 -1.45 28.39
C SER A 113 9.94 -2.97 28.31
N GLU A 114 11.09 -3.63 28.18
CA GLU A 114 11.15 -5.10 28.17
C GLU A 114 10.52 -5.72 29.42
N ASP A 115 10.68 -5.08 30.58
CA ASP A 115 10.10 -5.59 31.83
C ASP A 115 8.58 -5.63 31.76
N ARG A 116 7.95 -4.59 31.20
CA ARG A 116 6.49 -4.57 31.00
C ARG A 116 6.05 -5.65 30.01
N ILE A 117 6.84 -5.90 28.97
CA ILE A 117 6.57 -6.99 28.00
C ILE A 117 6.65 -8.34 28.71
N LYS A 118 7.71 -8.57 29.49
CA LYS A 118 7.93 -9.80 30.28
C LYS A 118 6.79 -10.01 31.28
N ASP A 119 6.32 -8.95 31.93
CA ASP A 119 5.24 -9.05 32.92
C ASP A 119 3.90 -9.42 32.28
N VAL A 120 3.59 -8.91 31.08
CA VAL A 120 2.39 -9.31 30.34
C VAL A 120 2.47 -10.77 29.89
N ILE A 121 3.63 -11.21 29.39
CA ILE A 121 3.82 -12.60 28.93
C ILE A 121 3.64 -13.60 30.07
N LYS A 122 4.03 -13.27 31.31
CA LYS A 122 3.85 -14.16 32.48
C LYS A 122 2.38 -14.36 32.88
N ILE A 123 1.48 -13.49 32.45
CA ILE A 123 0.04 -13.58 32.76
C ILE A 123 -0.68 -14.47 31.72
N ALA A 124 -0.07 -14.70 30.55
CA ALA A 124 -0.57 -15.56 29.48
C ALA A 124 -0.11 -17.01 29.66
#